data_AF-A0A497JU98-F1
#
_entry.id   AF-A0A497JU98-F1
#
_cell.length_a   1.000
_cell.length_b   1.000
_cell.length_c   1.000
_cell.angle_alpha   90.00
_cell.angle_beta   90.00
_cell.angle_gamma   90.00
#
_symmetry.space_group_name_H-M   'P 1'
#
loop_
_entity.id
_entity.type
_entity.pdbx_description
1 polymer ?
#
loop_
_entity_poly.entity_id
_entity_poly.type
_entity_poly.pdbx_seq_one_letter_code
_entity_poly.pdbx_strand_id
1 'polypeptide(L)'
;MVAVFSLFIALSLIYVISLPRWEKPHLPSYETRKISNVKSVNVTVLIDNNPYGNLSSPWGISLYIETENLTILFDAGPSPEALKANSEKLGID
;
A
#
# COMPACT_ATOMS: atom_id res chain seq x y z
N MET A 1 -29.54 48.83 -6.47
CA MET A 1 -29.97 47.40 -6.41
C MET A 1 -29.29 46.59 -7.51
N VAL A 2 -29.50 46.89 -8.80
CA VAL A 2 -28.87 46.17 -9.93
C VAL A 2 -27.33 46.14 -9.85
N ALA A 3 -26.69 47.30 -9.63
CA ALA A 3 -25.23 47.38 -9.52
C ALA A 3 -24.63 46.56 -8.37
N VAL A 4 -25.36 46.41 -7.26
CA VAL A 4 -24.93 45.62 -6.10
C VAL A 4 -24.97 44.13 -6.44
N PHE A 5 -26.04 43.67 -7.10
CA PHE A 5 -26.13 42.29 -7.59
C PHE A 5 -25.05 41.97 -8.63
N SER A 6 -24.75 42.90 -9.54
CA SER A 6 -23.68 42.74 -10.52
C SER A 6 -22.31 42.57 -9.86
N LEU A 7 -22.04 43.30 -8.77
CA LEU A 7 -20.80 43.18 -8.01
C LEU A 7 -20.67 41.82 -7.31
N PHE A 8 -21.74 41.34 -6.68
CA PHE A 8 -21.74 40.01 -6.05
C PHE A 8 -21.52 38.89 -7.06
N ILE A 9 -22.10 38.98 -8.26
CA ILE A 9 -21.90 38.01 -9.34
C ILE A 9 -20.44 38.05 -9.84
N ALA A 10 -19.86 39.24 -10.01
CA ALA A 10 -18.47 39.36 -10.43
C ALA A 10 -17.51 38.76 -9.39
N LEU A 11 -17.74 39.03 -8.11
CA LEU A 11 -16.93 38.49 -7.01
C LEU A 11 -17.06 36.96 -6.88
N SER A 12 -18.26 36.40 -7.06
CA SER A 12 -18.45 34.96 -7.03
C SER A 12 -17.79 34.25 -8.20
N LEU A 13 -17.82 34.84 -9.40
CA LEU A 13 -17.10 34.32 -10.57
C LEU A 13 -15.59 34.35 -10.36
N ILE A 14 -15.05 35.46 -9.84
CA ILE A 14 -13.63 35.57 -9.51
C ILE A 14 -13.25 34.49 -8.49
N TYR A 15 -14.03 34.34 -7.42
CA TYR A 15 -13.79 33.31 -6.41
C TYR A 15 -13.73 31.90 -7.00
N VAL A 16 -14.68 31.54 -7.88
CA VAL A 16 -14.73 30.22 -8.54
C VAL A 16 -13.52 29.99 -9.45
N ILE A 17 -13.07 31.02 -10.18
CA ILE A 17 -11.91 30.91 -11.09
C ILE A 17 -10.59 30.85 -10.30
N SER A 18 -10.52 31.52 -9.15
CA SER A 18 -9.35 31.52 -8.25
C SER A 18 -9.22 30.25 -7.43
N LEU A 19 -10.23 29.36 -7.40
CA LEU A 19 -10.09 28.06 -6.78
C LEU A 19 -9.01 27.27 -7.52
N PRO A 20 -8.03 26.68 -6.80
CA PRO A 20 -7.02 25.83 -7.42
C PRO A 20 -7.74 24.72 -8.18
N ARG A 21 -7.49 24.66 -9.49
CA ARG A 21 -7.97 23.54 -10.30
C ARG A 21 -7.39 22.28 -9.70
N TRP A 22 -8.23 21.30 -9.44
CA TRP A 22 -7.78 19.97 -9.04
C TRP A 22 -6.92 19.42 -10.17
N GLU A 23 -5.60 19.56 -10.06
CA GLU A 23 -4.69 18.81 -10.88
C GLU A 23 -4.86 17.36 -10.50
N LYS A 24 -5.19 16.52 -11.49
CA LYS A 24 -5.16 15.07 -11.27
C LYS A 24 -3.77 14.76 -10.71
N PRO A 25 -3.67 14.05 -9.57
CA PRO A 25 -2.37 13.65 -9.04
C PRO A 25 -1.55 13.10 -10.20
N HIS A 26 -0.34 13.61 -10.40
CA HIS A 26 0.57 13.02 -11.37
C HIS A 26 0.91 11.64 -10.83
N LEU A 27 0.15 10.64 -11.30
CA LEU A 27 0.42 9.24 -10.98
C LEU A 27 1.85 9.00 -11.47
N PRO A 28 2.76 8.47 -10.63
CA PRO A 28 4.09 8.12 -11.10
C PRO A 28 3.91 7.25 -12.34
N SER A 29 4.60 7.59 -13.43
CA SER A 29 4.61 6.72 -14.60
C SER A 29 5.26 5.42 -14.15
N TYR A 30 4.45 4.40 -13.89
CA TYR A 30 4.97 3.09 -13.59
C TYR A 30 5.63 2.64 -14.88
N GLU A 31 6.97 2.64 -14.94
CA GLU A 31 7.65 1.88 -15.98
C GLU A 31 7.09 0.47 -15.89
N THR A 32 6.35 0.06 -16.91
CA THR A 32 5.83 -1.29 -16.99
C THR A 32 7.03 -2.21 -17.12
N ARG A 33 7.60 -2.62 -15.98
CA ARG A 33 8.61 -3.67 -15.94
C ARG A 33 7.98 -4.87 -16.64
N LYS A 34 8.65 -5.36 -17.67
CA LYS A 34 8.21 -6.54 -18.41
C LYS A 34 7.99 -7.67 -17.40
N ILE A 35 6.76 -8.15 -17.30
CA ILE A 35 6.43 -9.30 -16.45
C ILE A 35 7.18 -10.50 -17.00
N SER A 36 7.98 -11.14 -16.15
CA SER A 36 8.73 -12.36 -16.47
C SER A 36 8.62 -13.35 -15.32
N ASN A 37 9.11 -14.57 -15.54
CA ASN A 37 9.29 -15.54 -14.47
C ASN A 37 10.57 -15.26 -13.66
N VAL A 38 10.65 -15.89 -12.49
CA VAL A 38 11.88 -16.04 -11.72
C VAL A 38 12.35 -17.49 -11.81
N LYS A 39 13.66 -17.71 -11.71
CA LYS A 39 14.26 -19.05 -11.79
C LYS A 39 13.91 -19.92 -10.57
N SER A 40 13.90 -19.30 -9.39
CA SER A 40 13.52 -19.92 -8.12
C SER A 40 12.83 -18.89 -7.23
N VAL A 41 12.05 -19.40 -6.28
CA VAL A 41 11.40 -18.60 -5.24
C VAL A 41 11.43 -19.40 -3.93
N ASN A 42 11.77 -18.74 -2.83
CA ASN A 42 11.57 -19.25 -1.49
C ASN A 42 10.36 -18.54 -0.89
N VAL A 43 9.44 -19.29 -0.31
CA VAL A 43 8.24 -18.77 0.34
C VAL A 43 8.21 -19.29 1.77
N THR A 44 8.42 -18.38 2.71
CA THR A 44 8.29 -18.67 4.13
C THR A 44 6.94 -18.16 4.63
N VAL A 45 6.17 -19.06 5.26
CA VAL A 45 4.90 -18.71 5.88
C VAL A 45 5.17 -18.11 7.25
N LEU A 46 4.96 -16.80 7.40
CA LEU A 46 5.12 -16.09 8.66
C LEU A 46 3.86 -16.20 9.53
N ILE A 47 2.67 -16.14 8.90
CA ILE A 47 1.39 -16.28 9.57
C ILE A 47 0.51 -17.20 8.73
N ASP A 48 -0.10 -18.19 9.39
CA ASP A 48 -1.19 -19.02 8.89
C ASP A 48 -2.04 -19.45 10.09
N ASN A 49 -3.27 -19.91 9.83
CA ASN A 49 -4.16 -20.43 10.86
C ASN A 49 -3.75 -21.84 11.37
N ASN A 50 -2.77 -22.47 10.73
CA ASN A 50 -2.18 -23.74 11.15
C ASN A 50 -0.67 -23.57 11.42
N PRO A 51 -0.24 -23.40 12.68
CA PRO A 51 1.14 -23.06 12.99
C PRO A 51 2.09 -24.26 12.78
N TYR A 52 3.30 -23.96 12.29
CA TYR A 52 4.42 -24.89 12.40
C TYR A 52 5.08 -24.73 13.78
N GLY A 53 5.14 -25.81 14.57
CA GLY A 53 5.79 -25.79 15.88
C GLY A 53 5.13 -24.80 16.86
N ASN A 54 5.92 -23.84 17.38
CA ASN A 54 5.49 -22.87 18.39
C ASN A 54 5.25 -21.46 17.82
N LEU A 55 5.01 -21.35 16.51
CA LEU A 55 4.64 -20.09 15.87
C LEU A 55 3.24 -19.63 16.30
N SER A 56 3.05 -18.31 16.37
CA SER A 56 1.74 -17.69 16.58
C SER A 56 0.85 -17.90 15.35
N SER A 57 -0.43 -18.21 15.53
CA SER A 57 -1.38 -18.53 14.44
C SER A 57 -2.68 -17.72 14.52
N PRO A 58 -2.61 -16.38 14.48
CA PRO A 58 -3.82 -15.60 14.33
C PRO A 58 -4.47 -15.88 12.96
N TRP A 59 -5.78 -15.71 12.85
CA TRP A 59 -6.53 -16.00 11.62
C TRP A 59 -6.14 -15.01 10.51
N GLY A 60 -5.42 -15.47 9.49
CA GLY A 60 -4.93 -14.64 8.39
C GLY A 60 -3.76 -15.30 7.66
N ILE A 61 -3.10 -14.54 6.79
CA ILE A 61 -1.91 -14.98 6.06
C ILE A 61 -0.86 -13.86 6.05
N SER A 62 0.41 -14.24 6.14
CA SER A 62 1.53 -13.37 5.79
C SER A 62 2.68 -14.22 5.28
N LEU A 63 3.26 -13.82 4.15
CA LEU A 63 4.31 -14.56 3.46
C LEU A 63 5.56 -13.69 3.28
N TYR A 64 6.71 -14.25 3.64
CA TYR A 64 8.00 -13.71 3.26
C TYR A 64 8.48 -14.42 1.99
N ILE A 65 8.53 -13.67 0.89
CA ILE A 65 8.82 -14.20 -0.45
C ILE A 65 10.17 -13.67 -0.90
N GLU A 66 11.08 -14.59 -1.17
CA GLU A 66 12.44 -14.27 -1.62
C GLU A 66 12.69 -14.86 -3.00
N THR A 67 13.30 -14.05 -3.86
CA THR A 67 13.82 -14.43 -5.17
C THR A 67 15.29 -13.99 -5.24
N GLU A 68 15.97 -14.30 -6.33
CA GLU A 68 17.39 -13.91 -6.51
C GLU A 68 17.63 -12.40 -6.38
N ASN A 69 16.64 -11.56 -6.72
CA ASN A 69 16.83 -10.10 -6.84
C ASN A 69 15.75 -9.27 -6.11
N LEU A 70 14.82 -9.92 -5.42
CA LEU A 70 13.67 -9.25 -4.81
C LEU A 70 13.18 -10.03 -3.59
N THR A 71 12.93 -9.28 -2.52
CA THR A 71 12.27 -9.74 -1.30
C THR A 71 10.97 -8.98 -1.12
N ILE A 72 9.88 -9.69 -0.81
CA ILE A 72 8.54 -9.14 -0.65
C ILE A 72 7.95 -9.68 0.65
N LEU A 73 7.40 -8.78 1.47
CA LEU A 73 6.42 -9.14 2.49
C LEU A 73 5.03 -9.05 1.86
N PHE A 74 4.39 -10.19 1.63
CA PHE A 74 3.03 -10.25 1.12
C PHE A 74 2.04 -10.39 2.28
N ASP A 75 1.22 -9.34 2.45
CA ASP A 75 0.31 -9.15 3.58
C ASP A 75 1.05 -9.12 4.95
N ALA A 76 0.44 -8.52 5.96
CA ALA A 76 1.01 -8.42 7.31
C ALA A 76 0.20 -9.20 8.35
N GLY A 77 -0.87 -9.88 7.92
CA GLY A 77 -1.81 -10.55 8.83
C GLY A 77 -2.48 -9.56 9.80
N PRO A 78 -3.24 -10.07 10.79
CA PRO A 78 -4.04 -9.23 11.68
C PRO A 78 -3.30 -8.74 12.94
N SER A 79 -2.10 -9.26 13.25
CA SER A 79 -1.35 -8.91 14.47
C SER A 79 0.13 -8.65 14.15
N PRO A 80 0.59 -7.39 14.29
CA PRO A 80 1.99 -7.02 14.15
C PRO A 80 2.91 -7.76 15.14
N GLU A 81 2.44 -8.04 16.35
CA GLU A 81 3.19 -8.74 17.39
C GLU A 81 3.43 -10.20 17.00
N ALA A 82 2.39 -10.87 16.50
CA ALA A 82 2.52 -12.25 16.00
C ALA A 82 3.47 -12.32 14.80
N LEU A 83 3.35 -11.37 13.86
CA LEU A 83 4.24 -11.27 12.71
C LEU A 83 5.70 -11.13 13.15
N LYS A 84 5.99 -10.14 14.00
CA LYS A 84 7.34 -9.90 14.53
C LYS A 84 7.90 -11.12 15.26
N ALA A 85 7.13 -11.72 16.17
CA ALA A 85 7.57 -12.88 16.93
C ALA A 85 7.84 -14.11 16.05
N ASN A 86 7.07 -14.31 14.98
CA ASN A 86 7.28 -15.41 14.06
C ASN A 86 8.49 -15.17 13.15
N SER A 87 8.67 -13.94 12.63
CA SER A 87 9.87 -13.56 11.88
C SER A 87 11.14 -13.81 12.70
N GLU A 88 11.17 -13.36 13.95
CA GLU A 88 12.30 -13.59 14.87
C GLU A 88 12.59 -15.08 15.09
N LYS A 89 11.56 -15.91 15.32
CA LYS A 89 11.72 -17.36 15.50
C LYS A 89 12.21 -18.08 14.24
N LEU A 90 11.90 -17.54 13.08
CA LEU A 90 12.30 -18.09 11.77
C LEU A 90 13.62 -17.50 11.26
N GLY A 91 14.22 -16.55 11.99
CA GLY A 91 15.48 -15.91 11.61
C GLY A 91 15.36 -14.90 10.47
N ILE A 92 14.19 -14.26 10.35
CA ILE A 92 13.88 -13.24 9.34
C ILE A 92 13.90 -11.86 10.03
N ASP A 93 14.62 -10.91 9.45
CA ASP A 93 14.75 -9.50 9.90
C ASP A 93 13.51 -8.66 9.56
#